data_AF-B1M1E2-F1
#
_entry.id   AF-B1M1E2-F1
#
_cell.length_a   1.000
_cell.length_b   1.000
_cell.length_c   1.000
_cell.angle_alpha   90.00
_cell.angle_beta   90.00
_cell.angle_gamma   90.00
#
_symmetry.space_group_name_H-M   'P 1'
#
loop_
_entity.id
_entity.type
_entity.pdbx_description
1 polymer ?
#
loop_
_entity_poly.entity_id
_entity_poly.type
_entity_poly.pdbx_seq_one_letter_code
_entity_poly.pdbx_strand_id
1 'polypeptide(L)'
;MPHARTSRSGPVAPVRRVQTGRVSLTDRCRTLLTERTPDTDAALALLPLAETLWAEHVKARRAVRIAETPTRISRAEAAFQACETVAEAIINAPMPRTSAGLRALSIGVAMAYEGCLDRSEPVHNALWQLVCGVMMSVEGGEPPEGFETFSDRG
;
A
#
# COMPACT_ATOMS: atom_id res chain seq x y z
N MET A 1 14.52 -66.24 31.26
CA MET A 1 15.62 -65.67 32.08
C MET A 1 16.67 -65.07 31.14
N PRO A 2 17.40 -64.02 31.56
CA PRO A 2 17.44 -62.72 30.86
C PRO A 2 18.81 -62.42 30.17
N HIS A 3 19.14 -61.26 29.58
CA HIS A 3 18.63 -59.87 29.65
C HIS A 3 18.68 -59.12 28.30
N ALA A 4 18.02 -57.95 28.23
CA ALA A 4 18.13 -56.96 27.14
C ALA A 4 19.31 -55.98 27.36
N ARG A 5 19.74 -55.29 26.29
CA ARG A 5 20.50 -54.03 26.41
C ARG A 5 19.98 -52.99 25.40
N THR A 6 19.38 -51.93 25.92
CA THR A 6 18.84 -50.81 25.14
C THR A 6 19.93 -49.79 24.80
N SER A 7 19.90 -49.26 23.58
CA SER A 7 20.64 -48.05 23.20
C SER A 7 19.64 -46.95 22.87
N ARG A 8 19.73 -45.83 23.57
CA ARG A 8 18.82 -44.68 23.39
C ARG A 8 19.33 -43.78 22.25
N SER A 9 18.68 -43.81 21.10
CA SER A 9 18.58 -42.62 20.24
C SER A 9 17.46 -41.74 20.79
N GLY A 10 17.81 -40.64 21.45
CA GLY A 10 16.83 -39.67 21.95
C GLY A 10 16.06 -38.99 20.81
N PRO A 11 14.85 -38.47 21.06
CA PRO A 11 14.11 -37.73 20.04
C PRO A 11 14.89 -36.46 19.69
N VAL A 12 15.23 -36.31 18.41
CA VAL A 12 15.76 -35.06 17.88
C VAL A 12 14.69 -33.99 18.10
N ALA A 13 14.97 -33.03 18.98
CA ALA A 13 14.06 -31.92 19.24
C ALA A 13 13.79 -31.20 17.90
N PRO A 14 12.51 -30.88 17.58
CA PRO A 14 12.20 -30.20 16.34
C PRO A 14 12.91 -28.85 16.32
N VAL A 15 13.80 -28.66 15.36
CA VAL A 15 14.46 -27.37 15.12
C VAL A 15 13.36 -26.36 14.86
N ARG A 16 13.07 -25.50 15.84
CA ARG A 16 12.20 -24.34 15.64
C ARG A 16 12.84 -23.48 14.56
N ARG A 17 12.36 -23.62 13.32
CA ARG A 17 12.54 -22.59 12.31
C ARG A 17 11.98 -21.31 12.93
N VAL A 18 12.87 -20.36 13.23
CA VAL A 18 12.46 -18.98 13.44
C VAL A 18 11.88 -18.52 12.11
N GLN A 19 10.56 -18.56 12.00
CA GLN A 19 9.87 -17.76 10.99
C GLN A 19 10.25 -16.31 11.31
N THR A 20 11.13 -15.73 10.51
CA THR A 20 11.24 -14.28 10.36
C THR A 20 9.95 -13.83 9.70
N GLY A 21 8.89 -13.74 10.51
CA GLY A 21 7.53 -13.50 10.05
C GLY A 21 7.48 -12.19 9.29
N ARG A 22 7.31 -12.27 7.97
CA ARG A 22 6.89 -11.12 7.18
C ARG A 22 5.49 -10.76 7.68
N VAL A 23 5.41 -9.73 8.53
CA VAL A 23 4.15 -9.12 8.94
C VAL A 23 3.40 -8.75 7.67
N SER A 24 2.15 -9.19 7.51
CA SER A 24 1.38 -8.86 6.32
C SER A 24 1.12 -7.36 6.25
N LEU A 25 0.91 -6.80 5.05
CA LEU A 25 0.56 -5.38 4.93
C LEU A 25 -0.73 -5.05 5.68
N THR A 26 -1.72 -5.95 5.65
CA THR A 26 -2.96 -5.86 6.42
C THR A 26 -2.71 -5.78 7.93
N ASP A 27 -1.82 -6.64 8.46
CA ASP A 27 -1.45 -6.58 9.89
C ASP A 27 -0.69 -5.29 10.21
N ARG A 28 0.20 -4.83 9.32
CA ARG A 28 0.93 -3.56 9.50
C ARG A 28 -0.02 -2.36 9.52
N CYS A 29 -1.03 -2.32 8.64
CA CYS A 29 -2.09 -1.31 8.68
C CYS A 29 -2.86 -1.39 10.01
N ARG A 30 -3.24 -2.59 10.45
CA ARG A 30 -3.95 -2.78 11.73
C ARG A 30 -3.13 -2.30 12.93
N THR A 31 -1.83 -2.59 12.95
CA THR A 31 -0.89 -2.12 13.98
C THR A 31 -0.82 -0.59 13.99
N LEU A 32 -0.54 0.05 12.85
CA LEU A 32 -0.49 1.52 12.74
C LEU A 32 -1.80 2.18 13.19
N LEU A 33 -2.95 1.59 12.81
CA LEU A 33 -4.26 2.09 13.24
C LEU A 33 -4.52 1.88 14.73
N THR A 34 -3.97 0.84 15.35
CA THR A 34 -4.16 0.53 16.79
C THR A 34 -3.22 1.36 17.67
N GLU A 35 -2.02 1.65 17.19
CA GLU A 35 -0.98 2.40 17.91
C GLU A 35 -1.08 3.93 17.71
N ARG A 36 -1.97 4.41 16.82
CA ARG A 36 -2.18 5.84 16.58
C ARG A 36 -2.66 6.58 17.83
N THR A 37 -2.28 7.85 17.95
CA THR A 37 -2.78 8.74 19.01
C THR A 37 -4.31 8.91 18.88
N PRO A 38 -5.10 8.97 19.97
CA PRO A 38 -6.56 8.92 19.90
C PRO A 38 -7.23 9.96 18.99
N ASP A 39 -6.62 11.15 18.84
CA ASP A 39 -7.13 12.25 18.03
C ASP A 39 -6.52 12.33 16.60
N THR A 40 -5.66 11.36 16.23
CA THR A 40 -5.08 11.29 14.88
C THR A 40 -6.06 10.64 13.91
N ASP A 41 -6.37 11.34 12.81
CA ASP A 41 -7.13 10.80 11.68
C ASP A 41 -6.49 9.48 11.20
N ALA A 42 -7.30 8.44 11.04
CA ALA A 42 -6.84 7.11 10.65
C ALA A 42 -6.13 7.10 9.28
N ALA A 43 -6.62 7.91 8.33
CA ALA A 43 -5.95 8.15 7.06
C ALA A 43 -4.55 8.76 7.24
N LEU A 44 -4.41 9.74 8.13
CA LEU A 44 -3.13 10.41 8.42
C LEU A 44 -2.13 9.47 9.10
N ALA A 45 -2.59 8.55 9.96
CA ALA A 45 -1.73 7.52 10.57
C ALA A 45 -1.16 6.52 9.54
N LEU A 46 -1.86 6.31 8.42
CA LEU A 46 -1.42 5.43 7.34
C LEU A 46 -0.61 6.16 6.24
N LEU A 47 -0.65 7.49 6.20
CA LEU A 47 -0.02 8.30 5.15
C LEU A 47 1.47 7.96 4.88
N PRO A 48 2.36 7.81 5.88
CA PRO A 48 3.77 7.50 5.61
C PRO A 48 3.98 6.14 4.94
N LEU A 49 3.10 5.18 5.22
CA LEU A 49 3.12 3.87 4.55
C LEU A 49 2.58 3.97 3.12
N ALA A 50 1.51 4.74 2.91
CA ALA A 50 0.93 5.00 1.59
C ALA A 50 1.94 5.68 0.64
N GLU A 51 2.58 6.77 1.08
CA GLU A 51 3.61 7.50 0.30
C GLU A 51 4.80 6.58 -0.06
N THR A 52 5.25 5.74 0.88
CA THR A 52 6.34 4.77 0.64
C THR A 52 5.98 3.75 -0.45
N LEU A 53 4.77 3.19 -0.41
CA LEU A 53 4.33 2.19 -1.38
C LEU A 53 4.04 2.81 -2.75
N TRP A 54 3.43 4.00 -2.77
CA TRP A 54 3.20 4.76 -4.00
C TRP A 54 4.51 5.05 -4.75
N ALA A 55 5.56 5.47 -4.06
CA ALA A 55 6.87 5.72 -4.66
C ALA A 55 7.48 4.44 -5.29
N GLU A 56 7.38 3.28 -4.64
CA GLU A 56 7.85 2.01 -5.22
C GLU A 56 6.97 1.52 -6.39
N HIS A 57 5.66 1.80 -6.37
CA HIS A 57 4.74 1.53 -7.48
C HIS A 57 5.05 2.38 -8.72
N VAL A 58 5.16 3.71 -8.57
CA VAL A 58 5.53 4.63 -9.66
C VAL A 58 6.88 4.23 -10.28
N LYS A 59 7.85 3.85 -9.45
CA LYS A 59 9.16 3.33 -9.88
C LYS A 59 9.05 2.00 -10.62
N ALA A 60 8.18 1.08 -10.20
CA ALA A 60 7.93 -0.18 -10.89
C ALA A 60 7.22 0.04 -12.24
N ARG A 61 6.19 0.89 -12.31
CA ARG A 61 5.53 1.29 -13.58
C ARG A 61 6.54 1.90 -14.57
N ARG A 62 7.39 2.82 -14.11
CA ARG A 62 8.45 3.43 -14.93
C ARG A 62 9.42 2.38 -15.48
N ALA A 63 9.79 1.38 -14.69
CA ALA A 63 10.65 0.28 -15.16
C ALA A 63 9.99 -0.58 -16.25
N VAL A 64 8.68 -0.84 -16.18
CA VAL A 64 7.92 -1.52 -17.24
C VAL A 64 7.91 -0.69 -18.52
N ARG A 65 7.63 0.62 -18.45
CA ARG A 65 7.64 1.54 -19.60
C ARG A 65 9.00 1.61 -20.32
N ILE A 66 10.10 1.50 -19.58
CA ILE A 66 11.47 1.53 -20.16
C ILE A 66 11.78 0.25 -20.94
N ALA A 67 11.39 -0.92 -20.43
CA ALA A 67 11.36 -2.16 -21.20
C ALA A 67 10.43 -3.16 -20.51
N GLU A 68 9.51 -3.71 -21.29
CA GLU A 68 8.49 -4.64 -20.83
C GLU A 68 9.08 -6.05 -20.72
N THR A 69 9.07 -6.62 -19.51
CA THR A 69 9.48 -8.01 -19.26
C THR A 69 8.56 -8.63 -18.20
N PRO A 70 8.33 -9.96 -18.22
CA PRO A 70 7.45 -10.62 -17.25
C PRO A 70 7.81 -10.31 -15.79
N THR A 71 9.11 -10.30 -15.46
CA THR A 71 9.59 -9.97 -14.10
C THR A 71 9.29 -8.53 -13.68
N ARG A 72 9.30 -7.57 -14.63
CA ARG A 72 8.96 -6.17 -14.35
C ARG A 72 7.47 -5.97 -14.20
N ILE A 73 6.67 -6.63 -15.05
CA ILE A 73 5.20 -6.67 -14.94
C ILE A 73 4.80 -7.19 -13.56
N SER A 74 5.25 -8.40 -13.17
CA SER A 74 4.92 -8.97 -11.86
C SER A 74 5.43 -8.14 -10.67
N ARG A 75 6.49 -7.34 -10.82
CA ARG A 75 6.90 -6.38 -9.78
C ARG A 75 5.95 -5.18 -9.70
N ALA A 76 5.48 -4.66 -10.84
CA ALA A 76 4.51 -3.56 -10.87
C ALA A 76 3.16 -4.01 -10.32
N GLU A 77 2.66 -5.19 -10.71
CA GLU A 77 1.44 -5.80 -10.17
C GLU A 77 1.53 -5.98 -8.64
N ALA A 78 2.65 -6.52 -8.14
CA ALA A 78 2.85 -6.70 -6.70
C ALA A 78 2.97 -5.37 -5.92
N ALA A 79 3.52 -4.32 -6.55
CA ALA A 79 3.58 -2.98 -5.96
C ALA A 79 2.19 -2.29 -5.95
N PHE A 80 1.40 -2.49 -7.01
CA PHE A 80 0.03 -2.01 -7.09
C PHE A 80 -0.87 -2.70 -6.06
N GLN A 81 -0.82 -4.03 -5.94
CA GLN A 81 -1.56 -4.79 -4.93
C GLN A 81 -1.24 -4.34 -3.49
N ALA A 82 0.02 -3.97 -3.25
CA ALA A 82 0.44 -3.40 -1.97
C ALA A 82 -0.17 -2.00 -1.74
N CYS A 83 -0.28 -1.18 -2.79
CA CYS A 83 -0.97 0.10 -2.73
C CYS A 83 -2.47 -0.08 -2.44
N GLU A 84 -3.17 -0.97 -3.17
CA GLU A 84 -4.59 -1.29 -2.93
C GLU A 84 -4.85 -1.69 -1.47
N THR A 85 -4.00 -2.54 -0.89
CA THR A 85 -4.14 -3.02 0.50
C THR A 85 -4.12 -1.88 1.53
N VAL A 86 -3.34 -0.82 1.29
CA VAL A 86 -3.27 0.35 2.18
C VAL A 86 -4.35 1.36 1.83
N ALA A 87 -4.67 1.53 0.56
CA ALA A 87 -5.75 2.37 0.08
C ALA A 87 -7.11 1.93 0.63
N GLU A 88 -7.41 0.63 0.61
CA GLU A 88 -8.62 0.06 1.22
C GLU A 88 -8.71 0.39 2.72
N ALA A 89 -7.60 0.27 3.44
CA ALA A 89 -7.54 0.60 4.87
C ALA A 89 -7.71 2.10 5.16
N ILE A 90 -7.32 2.98 4.22
CA ILE A 90 -7.56 4.43 4.29
C ILE A 90 -9.01 4.78 3.96
N ILE A 91 -9.57 4.21 2.89
CA ILE A 91 -10.92 4.51 2.38
C ILE A 91 -12.01 3.99 3.34
N ASN A 92 -11.82 2.80 3.92
CA ASN A 92 -12.76 2.22 4.89
C ASN A 92 -12.59 2.76 6.32
N ALA A 93 -11.66 3.69 6.55
CA ALA A 93 -11.50 4.34 7.84
C ALA A 93 -12.58 5.42 8.06
N PRO A 94 -12.82 5.86 9.31
CA PRO A 94 -13.69 7.01 9.57
C PRO A 94 -13.21 8.25 8.81
N MET A 95 -14.17 9.00 8.23
CA MET A 95 -13.90 10.20 7.44
C MET A 95 -12.98 11.18 8.21
N PRO A 96 -11.82 11.56 7.65
CA PRO A 96 -10.88 12.45 8.32
C PRO A 96 -11.47 13.83 8.56
N ARG A 97 -11.02 14.47 9.65
CA ARG A 97 -11.50 15.80 10.07
C ARG A 97 -10.48 16.92 9.83
N THR A 98 -9.22 16.58 9.58
CA THR A 98 -8.14 17.53 9.30
C THR A 98 -7.83 17.61 7.81
N SER A 99 -7.28 18.74 7.36
CA SER A 99 -6.77 18.90 5.99
C SER A 99 -5.68 17.89 5.64
N ALA A 100 -4.80 17.57 6.58
CA ALA A 100 -3.77 16.53 6.42
C ALA A 100 -4.39 15.12 6.27
N GLY A 101 -5.44 14.81 7.03
CA GLY A 101 -6.22 13.59 6.87
C GLY A 101 -6.96 13.52 5.52
N LEU A 102 -7.49 14.65 5.03
CA LEU A 102 -8.10 14.74 3.70
C LEU A 102 -7.09 14.54 2.57
N ARG A 103 -5.86 15.09 2.68
CA ARG A 103 -4.73 14.79 1.77
C ARG A 103 -4.35 13.30 1.79
N ALA A 104 -4.38 12.67 2.95
CA ALA A 104 -4.12 11.23 3.07
C ALA A 104 -5.23 10.38 2.42
N LEU A 105 -6.50 10.78 2.58
CA LEU A 105 -7.63 10.15 1.89
C LEU A 105 -7.53 10.32 0.37
N SER A 106 -7.18 11.52 -0.14
CA SER A 106 -7.05 11.74 -1.58
C SER A 106 -5.90 10.91 -2.19
N ILE A 107 -4.81 10.70 -1.46
CA ILE A 107 -3.74 9.75 -1.84
C ILE A 107 -4.28 8.31 -1.88
N GLY A 108 -5.04 7.88 -0.86
CA GLY A 108 -5.68 6.56 -0.84
C GLY A 108 -6.61 6.33 -2.03
N VAL A 109 -7.45 7.31 -2.38
CA VAL A 109 -8.34 7.26 -3.56
C VAL A 109 -7.53 7.16 -4.86
N ALA A 110 -6.47 7.94 -5.01
CA ALA A 110 -5.59 7.85 -6.19
C ALA A 110 -4.90 6.48 -6.31
N MET A 111 -4.45 5.90 -5.18
CA MET A 111 -3.83 4.58 -5.14
C MET A 111 -4.80 3.46 -5.50
N ALA A 112 -6.05 3.51 -5.03
CA ALA A 112 -7.07 2.49 -5.33
C ALA A 112 -7.56 2.53 -6.78
N TYR A 113 -7.57 3.72 -7.41
CA TYR A 113 -8.27 3.94 -8.68
C TYR A 113 -7.37 4.48 -9.80
N GLU A 114 -6.03 4.36 -9.70
CA GLU A 114 -5.08 4.85 -10.72
C GLU A 114 -5.47 4.42 -12.15
N GLY A 115 -5.67 3.12 -12.35
CA GLY A 115 -6.02 2.55 -13.66
C GLY A 115 -7.47 2.78 -14.10
N CYS A 116 -8.33 3.30 -13.23
CA CYS A 116 -9.75 3.57 -13.52
C CYS A 116 -10.04 5.05 -13.75
N LEU A 117 -9.18 5.96 -13.29
CA LEU A 117 -9.34 7.41 -13.43
C LEU A 117 -8.97 7.90 -14.85
N ASP A 118 -9.76 7.44 -15.81
CA ASP A 118 -9.71 7.82 -17.22
C ASP A 118 -10.25 9.24 -17.42
N ARG A 119 -9.41 10.16 -17.90
CA ARG A 119 -9.78 11.57 -18.15
C ARG A 119 -10.81 11.75 -19.28
N SER A 120 -11.05 10.72 -20.11
CA SER A 120 -12.09 10.76 -21.15
C SER A 120 -13.51 10.54 -20.59
N GLU A 121 -13.64 9.97 -19.40
CA GLU A 121 -14.93 9.77 -18.73
C GLU A 121 -15.19 10.96 -17.76
N PRO A 122 -16.35 11.66 -17.86
CA PRO A 122 -16.61 12.88 -17.10
C PRO A 122 -16.57 12.74 -15.57
N VAL A 123 -17.06 11.63 -14.99
CA VAL A 123 -17.07 11.38 -13.54
C VAL A 123 -15.66 11.10 -13.03
N HIS A 124 -14.89 10.29 -13.75
CA HIS A 124 -13.49 9.98 -13.47
C HIS A 124 -12.61 11.23 -13.57
N ASN A 125 -12.80 12.07 -14.60
CA ASN A 125 -12.11 13.36 -14.70
C ASN A 125 -12.50 14.31 -13.55
N ALA A 126 -13.77 14.39 -13.16
CA ALA A 126 -14.20 15.19 -12.01
C ALA A 126 -13.59 14.69 -10.68
N LEU A 127 -13.51 13.38 -10.49
CA LEU A 127 -12.87 12.77 -9.32
C LEU A 127 -11.35 13.03 -9.32
N TRP A 128 -10.69 12.94 -10.47
CA TRP A 128 -9.29 13.31 -10.64
C TRP A 128 -9.03 14.79 -10.28
N GLN A 129 -9.87 15.70 -10.77
CA GLN A 129 -9.79 17.13 -10.45
C GLN A 129 -10.00 17.39 -8.96
N LEU A 130 -10.96 16.71 -8.32
CA LEU A 130 -11.21 16.83 -6.88
C LEU A 130 -9.99 16.37 -6.05
N VAL A 131 -9.43 15.21 -6.39
CA VAL A 131 -8.23 14.65 -5.75
C VAL A 131 -7.05 15.60 -5.89
N CYS A 132 -6.77 16.10 -7.11
CA CYS A 132 -5.69 17.06 -7.34
C CYS A 132 -5.91 18.37 -6.58
N GLY A 133 -7.13 18.93 -6.62
CA GLY A 133 -7.49 20.16 -5.91
C GLY A 133 -7.26 20.05 -4.40
N VAL A 134 -7.66 18.94 -3.78
CA VAL A 134 -7.40 18.67 -2.35
C VAL A 134 -5.89 18.65 -2.09
N MET A 135 -5.10 17.90 -2.87
CA MET A 135 -3.66 17.79 -2.65
C MET A 135 -2.92 19.13 -2.81
N MET A 136 -3.20 19.85 -3.90
CA MET A 136 -2.59 21.16 -4.18
C MET A 136 -2.97 22.22 -3.13
N SER A 137 -4.18 22.13 -2.55
CA SER A 137 -4.65 23.08 -1.52
C SER A 137 -3.91 22.99 -0.18
N VAL A 138 -3.24 21.88 0.11
CA VAL A 138 -2.59 21.64 1.41
C VAL A 138 -1.11 22.02 1.41
N GLU A 139 -0.43 21.91 0.26
CA GLU A 139 1.01 22.20 0.12
C GLU A 139 1.31 23.45 -0.73
N GLY A 140 0.29 24.05 -1.37
CA GLY A 140 0.47 25.21 -2.26
C GLY A 140 1.28 24.90 -3.53
N GLY A 141 1.37 23.61 -3.89
CA GLY A 141 2.28 23.08 -4.91
C GLY A 141 1.60 22.16 -5.92
N GLU A 142 2.41 21.66 -6.85
CA GLU A 142 2.03 20.87 -8.03
C GLU A 142 1.42 19.50 -7.68
N PRO A 143 0.63 18.86 -8.59
CA PRO A 143 0.16 17.50 -8.39
C PRO A 143 1.32 16.52 -8.17
N PRO A 144 1.18 15.52 -7.28
CA PRO A 144 2.28 14.65 -6.87
C PRO A 144 2.82 13.80 -8.03
N GLU A 145 4.12 13.54 -7.99
CA GLU A 145 4.82 12.77 -9.03
C GLU A 145 4.18 11.38 -9.20
N GLY A 146 3.87 11.03 -10.45
CA GLY A 146 3.09 9.83 -10.79
C GLY A 146 1.61 10.09 -11.05
N PHE A 147 1.05 11.28 -10.79
CA PHE A 147 -0.32 11.65 -11.23
C PHE A 147 -0.36 12.12 -12.69
N GLU A 148 0.78 12.15 -13.37
CA GLU A 148 0.85 12.36 -14.82
C GLU A 148 0.32 11.15 -15.61
N THR A 149 0.18 9.98 -14.96
CA THR A 149 -0.23 8.71 -15.59
C THR A 149 -1.74 8.55 -15.76
N PHE A 150 -2.55 9.45 -15.19
CA PHE A 150 -4.00 9.48 -15.41
C PHE A 150 -4.31 9.74 -16.88
N SER A 151 -4.70 8.66 -17.57
CA SER A 151 -4.83 8.51 -19.02
C SER A 151 -3.57 8.79 -19.86
N ASP A 152 -3.06 7.72 -20.47
CA ASP A 152 -3.01 7.64 -21.95
C ASP A 152 -3.42 6.23 -22.40
N ARG A 153 -3.06 5.22 -21.58
CA ARG A 153 -3.76 3.93 -21.38
C ARG A 153 -3.58 3.57 -19.90
N GLY A 154 -4.54 2.82 -19.32
CA GLY A 154 -4.45 2.33 -17.94
C GLY A 154 -3.12 1.64 -17.64
#